data_AF-A0A1H3YZJ3-F1
#
_entry.id   AF-A0A1H3YZJ3-F1
#
_cell.length_a   1.000
_cell.length_b   1.000
_cell.length_c   1.000
_cell.angle_alpha   90.00
_cell.angle_beta   90.00
_cell.angle_gamma   90.00
#
_symmetry.space_group_name_H-M   'P 1'
#
loop_
_entity.id
_entity.type
_entity.pdbx_description
1 polymer ?
#
loop_
_entity_poly.entity_id
_entity_poly.type
_entity_poly.pdbx_seq_one_letter_code
_entity_poly.pdbx_strand_id
1 'polypeptide(L)' 'MNAYVERYNRTVRYDWLSQYLFDSIVEVQDYATRWLWLHNNERLNMAIGGITPKQKLAMAA' A
#
# COMPACT_ATOMS: atom_id res chain seq x y z
N MET A 1 1.12 -11.12 17.62
CA MET A 1 0.87 -11.48 16.20
C MET A 1 0.05 -10.37 15.56
N ASN A 2 0.66 -9.23 15.20
CA ASN A 2 0.07 -8.25 14.26
C ASN A 2 1.05 -7.15 13.76
N ALA A 3 2.33 -7.19 14.13
CA ALA A 3 3.29 -6.11 13.85
C ALA A 3 3.41 -5.73 12.36
N TYR A 4 3.22 -6.70 11.45
CA TYR A 4 3.19 -6.44 10.02
C TYR A 4 1.95 -5.64 9.58
N VAL A 5 0.78 -5.98 10.11
CA VAL A 5 -0.48 -5.28 9.83
C VAL A 5 -0.46 -3.90 10.46
N GLU A 6 0.11 -3.75 11.66
CA GLU A 6 0.28 -2.45 12.32
C GLU A 6 1.24 -1.54 11.54
N ARG A 7 2.38 -2.06 11.05
CA ARG A 7 3.30 -1.31 10.20
C ARG A 7 2.65 -0.91 8.88
N TYR A 8 1.89 -1.81 8.27
CA TYR A 8 1.15 -1.54 7.04
C TYR A 8 0.10 -0.45 7.25
N ASN A 9 -0.76 -0.59 8.27
CA ASN A 9 -1.79 0.39 8.61
C ASN A 9 -1.18 1.75 8.97
N ARG A 10 0.00 1.77 9.59
CA ARG A 10 0.75 3.00 9.84
C ARG A 10 1.14 3.68 8.53
N THR A 11 1.75 2.96 7.59
CA THR A 11 2.10 3.51 6.27
C THR A 11 0.87 4.04 5.54
N VAL A 12 -0.24 3.30 5.51
CA VAL A 12 -1.48 3.75 4.86
C VAL A 12 -2.03 5.02 5.52
N ARG A 13 -2.03 5.09 6.85
CA ARG A 13 -2.52 6.27 7.59
C ARG A 13 -1.67 7.53 7.36
N TYR A 14 -0.35 7.38 7.43
CA TYR A 14 0.58 8.51 7.32
C TYR A 14 0.85 8.93 5.87
N ASP A 15 0.87 8.01 4.91
CA ASP A 15 1.16 8.34 3.51
C ASP A 15 0.01 9.13 2.86
N TRP A 16 -1.26 8.93 3.25
CA TRP A 16 -2.36 9.61 2.52
C TRP A 16 -3.67 9.83 3.27
N LEU A 17 -4.13 8.94 4.17
CA LEU A 17 -5.40 9.18 4.89
C LEU A 17 -5.38 10.48 5.72
N SER A 18 -4.20 10.95 6.15
CA SER A 18 -4.03 12.21 6.86
C SER A 18 -3.90 13.44 5.94
N GLN A 19 -3.77 13.26 4.62
CA GLN A 19 -3.52 14.35 3.65
C GLN A 19 -4.75 14.69 2.79
N TYR A 20 -5.77 13.84 2.77
CA TYR A 20 -6.98 14.02 1.97
C TYR A 20 -8.21 14.06 2.87
N LEU A 21 -9.06 15.07 2.69
CA LEU A 21 -10.41 15.11 3.24
C LEU A 21 -11.30 14.35 2.24
N PHE A 22 -11.93 13.27 2.68
CA PHE A 22 -12.86 12.51 1.84
C PHE A 22 -14.29 12.89 2.21
N ASP A 23 -15.12 13.13 1.20
CA ASP A 23 -16.51 13.55 1.40
C ASP A 23 -17.46 12.35 1.54
N SER A 24 -17.00 11.14 1.16
CA SER A 24 -17.80 9.92 1.31
C SER A 24 -16.94 8.66 1.49
N ILE A 25 -17.54 7.62 2.09
CA ILE A 25 -16.92 6.30 2.22
C ILE A 25 -16.61 5.67 0.85
N VAL A 26 -17.43 5.96 -0.16
CA VAL A 26 -17.23 5.45 -1.53
C VAL A 26 -15.94 6.01 -2.13
N GLU A 27 -15.65 7.28 -1.90
CA GLU A 27 -14.42 7.93 -2.36
C GLU A 27 -13.18 7.33 -1.70
N VAL A 28 -13.25 7.07 -0.38
CA VAL A 28 -12.18 6.39 0.37
C VAL A 28 -11.90 5.00 -0.21
N GLN A 29 -12.94 4.24 -0.56
CA GLN A 29 -12.81 2.87 -1.07
C GLN A 29 -12.22 2.83 -2.47
N ASP A 30 -12.66 3.72 -3.38
CA ASP A 30 -12.13 3.80 -4.74
C ASP A 30 -10.65 4.22 -4.71
N TYR A 31 -10.32 5.23 -3.90
CA TYR A 31 -8.93 5.68 -3.75
C TYR A 31 -8.04 4.59 -3.12
N ALA A 32 -8.51 3.92 -2.07
CA ALA A 32 -7.79 2.80 -1.45
C ALA A 32 -7.51 1.67 -2.46
N THR A 33 -8.48 1.36 -3.32
CA THR A 33 -8.36 0.31 -4.34
C THR A 33 -7.28 0.65 -5.37
N ARG A 34 -7.28 1.89 -5.88
CA ARG A 34 -6.26 2.37 -6.82
C ARG A 34 -4.89 2.42 -6.16
N TRP A 35 -4.81 2.92 -4.93
CA TRP A 35 -3.56 3.01 -4.18
C TRP A 35 -2.95 1.64 -3.90
N LEU A 36 -3.77 0.66 -3.49
CA LEU A 36 -3.35 -0.73 -3.32
C LEU A 36 -2.75 -1.31 -4.59
N TRP A 37 -3.38 -1.05 -5.73
CA TRP A 37 -2.90 -1.51 -7.03
C TRP A 37 -1.54 -0.88 -7.37
N LEU A 38 -1.40 0.43 -7.23
CA LEU A 38 -0.14 1.15 -7.47
C LEU A 38 0.98 0.68 -6.53
N HIS A 39 0.68 0.55 -5.24
CA HIS A 39 1.65 0.11 -4.24
C HIS A 39 2.17 -1.30 -4.51
N ASN A 40 1.30 -2.20 -4.95
CA ASN A 40 1.66 -3.61 -5.20
C ASN A 40 2.31 -3.82 -6.57
N ASN A 41 1.95 -3.04 -7.59
CA ASN A 41 2.38 -3.26 -8.98
C ASN A 41 3.49 -2.30 -9.43
N GLU A 42 3.57 -1.07 -8.92
CA GLU A 42 4.47 -0.03 -9.44
C GLU A 42 5.51 0.45 -8.44
N ARG A 43 5.23 0.40 -7.13
CA ARG A 43 6.19 0.89 -6.13
C ARG A 43 7.39 -0.06 -6.01
N LEU A 44 8.54 0.39 -6.49
CA LEU A 44 9.83 -0.27 -6.27
C LEU A 44 10.15 -0.25 -4.78
N ASN A 45 10.24 -1.42 -4.16
CA ASN A 45 10.55 -1.52 -2.74
C ASN A 45 12.07 -1.68 -2.57
N MET A 46 12.72 -0.56 -2.25
CA MET A 46 14.18 -0.50 -2.09
C MET A 46 14.70 -1.42 -0.97
N ALA A 47 13.87 -1.74 0.04
CA ALA A 47 14.25 -2.67 1.10
C ALA A 47 14.34 -4.13 0.64
N ILE A 48 13.86 -4.44 -0.57
CA ILE A 48 13.96 -5.78 -1.19
C ILE A 48 14.75 -5.74 -2.51
N GLY A 49 15.70 -4.81 -2.65
CA GLY A 49 16.54 -4.69 -3.84
C GLY A 49 15.91 -3.91 -4.99
N GLY A 50 14.90 -3.08 -4.70
CA GLY A 50 14.28 -2.21 -5.69
C GLY A 50 13.29 -2.91 -6.61
N ILE A 51 12.87 -4.15 -6.29
CA ILE A 51 11.80 -4.84 -7.03
C ILE A 51 10.43 -4.54 -6.42
N THR A 52 9.38 -4.71 -7.20
CA THR A 52 8.00 -4.55 -6.72
C THR A 52 7.58 -5.73 -5.83
N PRO A 53 6.63 -5.54 -4.90
CA PRO A 53 6.10 -6.64 -4.08
C PRO A 53 5.58 -7.83 -4.92
N LYS A 54 4.95 -7.55 -6.06
CA LYS A 54 4.48 -8.59 -7.00
C LYS A 54 5.60 -9.39 -7.64
N GLN A 55 6.70 -8.73 -8.03
CA GLN A 55 7.88 -9.44 -8.55
C GLN A 55 8.50 -10.34 -7.49
N LYS A 56 8.59 -9.85 -6.24
CA LYS A 56 9.07 -10.69 -5.13
C LYS A 56 8.16 -11.90 -4.89
N LEU A 57 6.84 -11.74 -4.98
CA LEU A 57 5.89 -12.84 -4.84
C LEU A 57 6.09 -13.89 -5.94
N ALA A 58 6.33 -13.46 -7.18
CA ALA A 58 6.59 -14.36 -8.31
C ALA A 58 7.94 -15.11 -8.20
N MET A 59 8.95 -14.50 -7.58
CA MET A 59 10.26 -15.13 -7.33
C MET A 59 10.27 -16.11 -6.14
N ALA A 60 9.24 -16.06 -5.28
CA ALA A 60 9.11 -16.92 -4.11
C ALA A 60 8.33 -18.22 -4.39
N ALA A 61 7.86 -18.41 -5.63
CA ALA A 61 7.21 -19.62 -6.14
C ALA A 61 8.23 -20.51 -6.86
#